data_AF-A0A430SC10-F1
#
_entry.id   AF-A0A430SC10-F1
#
_cell.length_a   1.000
_cell.length_b   1.000
_cell.length_c   1.000
_cell.angle_alpha   90.00
_cell.angle_beta   90.00
_cell.angle_gamma   90.00
#
_symmetry.space_group_name_H-M   'P 1'
#
loop_
_entity.id
_entity.type
_entity.pdbx_description
1 polymer ?
#
loop_
_entity_poly.entity_id
_entity_poly.type
_entity_poly.pdbx_seq_one_letter_code
_entity_poly.pdbx_strand_id
1 'polypeptide(L)'
;MGRHGIALADYAWFLGQRSYRNGFDNCNTEDGRKGRATEGNLDNPAIQKYLEGDLELYKEGTLRYVGRRTADSQGAFATGKAAITLGTRAVRQGITRTVGGR
;
A
#
# COMPACT_ATOMS: atom_id res chain seq x y z
N MET A 1 9.76 22.54 -1.50
CA MET A 1 9.08 21.23 -1.60
C MET A 1 9.57 20.34 -0.45
N GLY A 2 8.68 19.89 0.43
CA GLY A 2 9.05 19.13 1.64
C GLY A 2 9.46 17.68 1.35
N ARG A 3 10.48 17.19 2.07
CA ARG A 3 10.85 15.77 2.11
C ARG A 3 9.88 15.05 3.05
N HIS A 4 9.24 13.98 2.58
CA HIS A 4 8.29 13.21 3.37
C HIS A 4 8.97 11.97 3.96
N GLY A 5 8.46 11.45 5.08
CA GLY A 5 8.97 10.20 5.66
C GLY A 5 8.71 9.01 4.73
N ILE A 6 7.49 8.94 4.17
CA ILE A 6 7.06 7.82 3.35
C ILE A 6 6.22 8.28 2.14
N ALA A 7 6.31 7.57 1.02
CA ALA A 7 5.38 7.68 -0.09
C ALA A 7 4.64 6.35 -0.31
N LEU A 8 3.31 6.40 -0.24
CA LEU A 8 2.44 5.24 -0.41
C LEU A 8 1.40 5.49 -1.50
N ALA A 9 1.24 4.47 -2.33
CA ALA A 9 0.07 4.32 -3.18
C ALA A 9 -1.01 3.49 -2.46
N ASP A 10 -2.25 3.55 -2.92
CA ASP A 10 -3.33 2.66 -2.45
C ASP A 10 -2.95 1.20 -2.70
N TYR A 11 -2.43 0.52 -1.67
CA TYR A 11 -1.79 -0.79 -1.84
C TYR A 11 -2.70 -1.91 -1.35
N ALA A 12 -3.63 -2.33 -2.20
CA ALA A 12 -4.63 -3.36 -1.89
C ALA A 12 -4.03 -4.66 -1.33
N TRP A 13 -2.81 -5.02 -1.75
CA TRP A 13 -2.12 -6.20 -1.23
C TRP A 13 -1.77 -6.08 0.27
N PHE A 14 -1.24 -4.93 0.72
CA PHE A 14 -0.90 -4.74 2.14
C PHE A 14 -2.15 -4.61 3.01
N LEU A 15 -3.18 -3.96 2.48
CA LEU A 15 -4.49 -3.90 3.12
C LEU A 15 -5.06 -5.31 3.35
N GLY A 16 -5.02 -6.19 2.35
CA GLY A 16 -5.47 -7.58 2.51
C GLY A 16 -4.61 -8.41 3.48
N GLN A 17 -3.29 -8.21 3.48
CA GLN A 17 -2.40 -8.84 4.47
C GLN A 17 -2.71 -8.39 5.90
N ARG A 18 -3.05 -7.10 6.08
CA ARG A 18 -3.48 -6.58 7.38
C ARG A 18 -4.82 -7.15 7.80
N SER A 19 -5.79 -7.23 6.91
CA SER A 19 -7.11 -7.85 7.15
C SER A 19 -6.94 -9.30 7.62
N TYR A 20 -6.24 -10.11 6.83
CA TYR A 20 -6.04 -11.53 7.12
C TYR A 20 -5.29 -11.77 8.43
N ARG A 21 -4.24 -10.98 8.73
CA ARG A 21 -3.50 -11.07 10.01
C ARG A 21 -4.39 -10.80 11.23
N ASN A 22 -5.49 -10.07 11.08
CA ASN A 22 -6.44 -9.79 12.15
C ASN A 22 -7.67 -10.71 12.12
N GLY A 23 -7.61 -11.82 11.38
CA GLY A 23 -8.66 -12.86 11.36
C GLY A 23 -9.79 -12.61 10.37
N PHE A 24 -9.60 -11.70 9.41
CA PHE A 24 -10.60 -11.40 8.38
C PHE A 24 -10.12 -11.83 7.00
N ASP A 25 -10.80 -12.80 6.39
CA ASP A 25 -10.69 -13.04 4.95
C ASP A 25 -11.21 -11.83 4.16
N ASN A 26 -10.66 -11.58 2.98
CA ASN A 26 -11.03 -10.46 2.11
C ASN A 26 -12.35 -10.71 1.38
N CYS A 27 -12.72 -11.98 1.19
CA CYS A 27 -14.02 -12.39 0.68
C CYS A 27 -14.46 -13.70 1.35
N ASN A 28 -15.76 -13.99 1.24
CA ASN A 28 -16.34 -15.19 1.80
C ASN A 28 -15.69 -16.48 1.22
N THR A 29 -15.95 -17.59 1.90
CA THR A 29 -15.45 -18.92 1.48
C THR A 29 -13.91 -19.03 1.53
N GLU A 30 -13.29 -18.43 2.56
CA GLU A 30 -11.84 -18.43 2.81
C GLU A 30 -11.02 -17.84 1.67
N ASP A 31 -11.37 -16.63 1.23
CA ASP A 31 -10.82 -16.01 0.01
C ASP A 31 -11.04 -16.86 -1.25
N GLY A 32 -12.13 -17.62 -1.29
CA GLY A 32 -12.43 -18.55 -2.37
C GLY A 32 -11.68 -19.90 -2.33
N ARG A 33 -10.92 -20.19 -1.26
CA ARG A 33 -10.21 -21.48 -1.11
C ARG A 33 -11.16 -22.66 -0.91
N LYS A 34 -12.34 -22.44 -0.33
CA LYS A 34 -13.34 -23.50 -0.06
C LYS A 34 -14.50 -23.55 -1.08
N GLY A 35 -14.44 -22.73 -2.13
CA GLY A 35 -15.53 -22.58 -3.10
C GLY A 35 -15.58 -21.18 -3.70
N ARG A 36 -16.54 -20.91 -4.59
CA ARG A 36 -16.62 -19.61 -5.28
C ARG A 36 -16.97 -18.49 -4.29
N ALA A 37 -16.10 -17.48 -4.20
CA ALA A 37 -16.41 -16.24 -3.49
C ALA A 37 -17.53 -15.46 -4.22
N THR A 38 -18.49 -14.95 -3.45
CA THR A 38 -19.64 -14.17 -3.93
C THR A 38 -19.78 -12.82 -3.25
N GLU A 39 -19.05 -12.58 -2.17
CA GLU A 39 -19.14 -11.38 -1.35
C GLU A 39 -17.77 -10.96 -0.81
N GLY A 40 -17.48 -9.65 -0.89
CA GLY A 40 -16.28 -9.07 -0.31
C GLY A 40 -16.48 -8.69 1.16
N ASN A 41 -15.46 -8.89 1.98
CA ASN A 41 -15.44 -8.61 3.40
C ASN A 41 -14.39 -7.53 3.73
N LEU A 42 -14.51 -6.39 3.04
CA LEU A 42 -13.55 -5.28 3.15
C LEU A 42 -13.97 -4.20 4.16
N ASP A 43 -15.25 -4.16 4.55
CA ASP A 43 -15.73 -3.28 5.61
C ASP A 43 -15.57 -3.97 6.97
N ASN A 44 -14.34 -3.93 7.47
CA ASN A 44 -13.98 -4.53 8.75
C ASN A 44 -13.04 -3.61 9.54
N PRO A 45 -13.00 -3.74 10.88
CA PRO A 45 -12.23 -2.85 11.73
C PRO A 45 -10.71 -2.89 11.47
N ALA A 46 -10.18 -3.98 10.91
CA ALA A 46 -8.75 -4.06 10.59
C ALA A 46 -8.38 -3.18 9.38
N ILE A 47 -9.26 -3.13 8.38
CA ILE A 47 -9.11 -2.27 7.20
C ILE A 47 -9.38 -0.81 7.56
N GLN A 48 -10.44 -0.54 8.34
CA GLN A 48 -10.73 0.82 8.82
C GLN A 48 -9.52 1.40 9.57
N LYS A 49 -8.97 0.67 10.52
CA LYS A 49 -7.77 1.08 11.27
C LYS A 49 -6.52 1.29 10.39
N TYR A 50 -6.38 0.50 9.32
CA TYR A 50 -5.29 0.67 8.37
C TYR A 50 -5.43 2.00 7.61
N LEU A 51 -6.63 2.30 7.10
CA LEU A 51 -6.92 3.53 6.37
C LEU A 51 -6.87 4.77 7.28
N GLU A 52 -7.32 4.65 8.53
CA GLU A 52 -7.20 5.71 9.53
C GLU A 52 -5.75 6.06 9.81
N GLY A 53 -4.87 5.07 9.99
CA GLY A 53 -3.44 5.31 10.18
C GLY A 53 -2.77 6.00 8.99
N ASP A 54 -3.10 5.58 7.76
CA ASP A 54 -2.60 6.26 6.55
C ASP A 54 -3.12 7.72 6.48
N LEU A 55 -4.39 7.96 6.86
CA LEU A 55 -4.97 9.30 6.91
C LEU A 55 -4.31 10.19 7.98
N GLU A 56 -3.99 9.64 9.15
CA GLU A 56 -3.28 10.35 10.21
C GLU A 56 -1.88 10.78 9.74
N LEU A 57 -1.11 9.86 9.15
CA LEU A 57 0.22 10.16 8.61
C LEU A 57 0.16 11.20 7.48
N TYR A 58 -0.90 11.17 6.66
CA TYR A 58 -1.11 12.17 5.62
C TYR A 58 -1.39 13.55 6.23
N LYS A 59 -2.28 13.63 7.22
CA LYS A 59 -2.61 14.88 7.91
C LYS A 59 -1.42 15.48 8.68
N GLU A 60 -0.55 14.64 9.24
CA GLU A 60 0.70 15.07 9.88
C GLU A 60 1.74 15.60 8.86
N GLY A 61 1.61 15.25 7.58
CA GLY A 61 2.58 15.57 6.54
C GLY A 61 3.73 14.57 6.43
N THR A 62 3.69 13.48 7.21
CA THR A 62 4.67 12.38 7.17
C THR A 62 4.52 11.53 5.91
N LEU A 63 3.28 11.25 5.51
CA LEU A 63 2.94 10.48 4.31
C LEU A 63 2.70 11.41 3.11
N ARG A 64 3.45 11.17 2.04
CA ARG A 64 3.11 11.63 0.69
C ARG A 64 2.14 10.64 0.05
N TYR A 65 0.86 10.96 0.06
CA TYR A 65 -0.13 10.21 -0.69
C TYR A 65 0.06 10.40 -2.20
N VAL A 66 0.15 9.31 -2.95
CA VAL A 66 0.35 9.34 -4.41
C VAL A 66 -0.79 8.68 -5.21
N GLY A 67 -1.91 8.36 -4.55
CA GLY A 67 -3.07 7.72 -5.20
C GLY A 67 -2.80 6.27 -5.61
N ARG A 68 -3.46 5.79 -6.67
CA ARG A 68 -3.46 4.37 -7.05
C ARG A 68 -2.19 3.87 -7.75
N ARG A 69 -1.39 4.77 -8.32
CA ARG A 69 -0.26 4.38 -9.19
C ARG A 69 0.97 4.08 -8.34
N THR A 70 1.30 2.80 -8.19
CA THR A 70 2.53 2.39 -7.49
C THR A 70 3.80 2.96 -8.10
N ALA A 71 3.81 3.29 -9.40
CA ALA A 71 4.97 3.94 -10.04
C ALA A 71 5.28 5.32 -9.43
N ASP A 72 4.27 6.02 -8.90
CA ASP A 72 4.44 7.37 -8.37
C ASP A 72 5.10 7.33 -6.97
N SER A 73 4.81 6.31 -6.16
CA SER A 73 5.49 6.10 -4.87
C SER A 73 6.95 5.71 -5.09
N GLN A 74 7.21 4.89 -6.11
CA GLN A 74 8.56 4.53 -6.56
C GLN A 74 9.35 5.75 -7.02
N GLY A 75 8.76 6.58 -7.88
CA GLY A 75 9.39 7.79 -8.36
C GLY A 75 9.69 8.77 -7.23
N ALA A 76 8.77 8.92 -6.26
CA ALA A 76 9.00 9.76 -5.09
C ALA A 76 10.19 9.27 -4.24
N PHE A 77 10.31 7.97 -4.04
CA PHE A 77 11.46 7.38 -3.34
C PHE A 77 12.76 7.51 -4.14
N ALA A 78 12.76 7.08 -5.40
CA ALA A 78 13.94 7.10 -6.27
C ALA A 78 14.51 8.51 -6.50
N THR A 79 13.66 9.54 -6.44
CA THR A 79 14.08 10.96 -6.57
C THR A 79 14.32 11.64 -5.22
N GLY A 80 14.32 10.90 -4.10
CA GLY A 80 14.62 11.43 -2.76
C GLY A 80 13.52 12.31 -2.15
N LYS A 81 12.33 12.35 -2.74
CA LYS A 81 11.16 13.09 -2.22
C LYS A 81 10.49 12.39 -1.03
N ALA A 82 10.73 11.09 -0.88
CA ALA A 82 10.34 10.31 0.29
C ALA A 82 11.49 9.40 0.74
N ALA A 83 11.65 9.21 2.05
CA ALA A 83 12.68 8.34 2.61
C ALA A 83 12.32 6.84 2.51
N ILE A 84 11.03 6.51 2.48
CA ILE A 84 10.53 5.13 2.44
C ILE A 84 9.48 4.99 1.33
N THR A 85 9.45 3.83 0.66
CA THR A 85 8.29 3.36 -0.12
C THR A 85 8.06 1.87 0.12
N LEU A 86 6.86 1.38 -0.20
CA LEU A 86 6.49 -0.02 -0.09
C LEU A 86 6.26 -0.62 -1.49
N GLY A 87 6.66 -1.88 -1.66
CA GLY A 87 6.52 -2.57 -2.94
C GLY A 87 6.90 -4.04 -2.89
N THR A 88 6.54 -4.77 -3.94
CA THR A 88 6.96 -6.15 -4.17
C THR A 88 8.31 -6.20 -4.91
N ARG A 89 8.84 -7.39 -5.20
CA ARG A 89 10.05 -7.53 -6.04
C ARG A 89 9.94 -6.81 -7.39
N ALA A 90 8.73 -6.72 -7.97
CA ALA A 90 8.49 -6.02 -9.23
C ALA A 90 8.81 -4.52 -9.14
N VAL A 91 8.61 -3.92 -7.96
CA VAL A 91 8.90 -2.50 -7.71
C VAL A 91 10.40 -2.21 -7.75
N ARG A 92 11.25 -3.16 -7.35
CA ARG A 92 12.72 -2.97 -7.33
C ARG A 92 13.28 -2.57 -8.70
N GLN A 93 12.81 -3.21 -9.77
CA GLN A 93 13.30 -2.91 -11.12
C GLN A 93 12.91 -1.49 -11.57
N GLY A 94 11.71 -1.02 -11.21
CA GLY A 94 11.27 0.36 -11.50
C GLY A 94 12.14 1.41 -10.81
N ILE A 95 12.52 1.16 -9.55
CA ILE A 95 13.46 2.02 -8.80
C ILE A 95 14.83 2.02 -9.47
N THR A 96 15.41 0.85 -9.75
CA THR A 96 16.75 0.74 -10.36
C THR A 96 16.83 1.48 -11.70
N ARG A 97 15.82 1.32 -12.57
CA ARG A 97 15.74 2.04 -13.85
C ARG A 97 15.66 3.55 -13.65
N THR A 98 14.87 4.02 -12.68
CA THR A 98 14.68 5.46 -12.42
C THR A 98 15.97 6.15 -11.98
N VAL A 99 16.81 5.46 -11.20
CA VAL A 99 18.11 5.99 -10.76
C VAL A 99 19.25 5.76 -11.76
N GLY A 100 18.95 5.26 -12.97
CA GLY A 100 19.95 5.02 -14.02
C GLY A 100 20.77 3.74 -13.86
N GLY A 101 20.36 2.82 -12.97
CA GLY A 101 20.95 1.49 -12.84
C GLY A 101 20.45 0.51 -13.94
N ARG A 102 21.24 -0.56 -14.16
CA ARG A 102 20.85 -1.69 -15.03
C ARG A 102 19.97 -2.70 -14.30
#